data_AF-A0A7W6M964-F1
#
_entry.id   AF-A0A7W6M964-F1
#
_cell.length_a   1.000
_cell.length_b   1.000
_cell.length_c   1.000
_cell.angle_alpha   90.00
_cell.angle_beta   90.00
_cell.angle_gamma   90.00
#
_symmetry.space_group_name_H-M   'P 1'
#
loop_
_entity.id
_entity.type
_entity.pdbx_description
1 polymer ?
#
loop_
_entity_poly.entity_id
_entity_poly.type
_entity_poly.pdbx_seq_one_letter_code
_entity_poly.pdbx_strand_id
1 'polypeptide(L)' 'MTEPLRIDIISDVMCPWCIIGYRQLADALEASGTEHEIHWHPF' A
#
# COMPACT_ATOMS: atom_id res chain seq x y z
N MET A 1 -18.36 -10.51 -9.48
CA MET A 1 -17.52 -10.21 -8.30
C MET A 1 -16.26 -9.58 -8.85
N THR A 2 -16.01 -8.33 -8.51
CA THR A 2 -14.78 -7.63 -8.94
C THR A 2 -13.63 -8.21 -8.12
N GLU A 3 -12.52 -8.58 -8.75
CA GLU A 3 -11.35 -9.05 -8.02
C GLU A 3 -10.70 -7.86 -7.30
N PRO A 4 -10.28 -8.03 -6.02
CA PRO A 4 -9.64 -6.95 -5.28
C PRO A 4 -8.33 -6.53 -5.94
N LEU A 5 -8.02 -5.23 -5.90
CA LEU A 5 -6.77 -4.68 -6.41
C LEU A 5 -5.59 -5.22 -5.59
N ARG A 6 -4.69 -5.96 -6.24
CA ARG A 6 -3.45 -6.42 -5.63
C ARG A 6 -2.40 -5.29 -5.60
N ILE A 7 -1.81 -5.04 -4.43
CA ILE A 7 -0.78 -4.03 -4.21
C ILE A 7 0.44 -4.68 -3.54
N ASP A 8 1.55 -4.76 -4.26
CA ASP A 8 2.83 -5.26 -3.73
C ASP A 8 3.72 -4.08 -3.33
N ILE A 9 4.02 -3.95 -2.04
CA ILE A 9 4.86 -2.89 -1.47
C ILE A 9 6.26 -3.45 -1.19
N ILE A 10 7.27 -2.82 -1.78
CA ILE A 10 8.68 -3.09 -1.50
C ILE A 10 9.19 -2.00 -0.55
N SER A 11 9.67 -2.38 0.63
CA SER A 11 10.08 -1.41 1.66
C SER A 11 11.24 -1.87 2.53
N ASP A 12 12.08 -0.91 2.92
CA ASP A 12 13.14 -1.04 3.93
C ASP A 12 12.72 -0.28 5.21
N VAL A 13 12.98 -0.87 6.38
CA VAL A 13 12.71 -0.28 7.71
C VAL A 13 13.49 1.01 7.96
N MET A 14 14.61 1.22 7.27
CA MET A 14 15.46 2.41 7.40
C MET A 14 15.04 3.54 6.47
N CYS A 15 14.14 3.29 5.51
CA CYS A 15 13.74 4.28 4.53
C CYS A 15 12.64 5.20 5.09
N PRO A 16 12.92 6.50 5.33
CA PRO A 16 11.91 7.43 5.84
C PRO A 16 10.79 7.69 4.83
N TRP A 17 11.04 7.47 3.54
CA TRP A 17 10.04 7.67 2.48
C TRP A 17 9.06 6.51 2.34
N CYS A 18 9.45 5.28 2.72
CA CYS A 18 8.56 4.13 2.67
C CYS A 18 7.33 4.33 3.57
N ILE A 19 7.52 4.86 4.78
CA ILE A 19 6.39 5.14 5.69
C ILE A 19 5.53 6.32 5.20
N ILE A 20 6.14 7.36 4.62
CA ILE A 20 5.40 8.49 4.05
C ILE A 20 4.55 8.01 2.87
N GLY A 21 5.13 7.25 1.95
CA GLY A 21 4.43 6.69 0.79
C GLY A 21 3.28 5.77 1.19
N TYR A 22 3.48 4.89 2.18
CA TYR A 22 2.43 4.01 2.69
C TYR A 22 1.25 4.79 3.29
N ARG A 23 1.50 5.87 4.05
CA ARG A 23 0.44 6.71 4.61
C ARG A 23 -0.40 7.37 3.52
N GLN A 24 0.25 7.97 2.53
CA GLN A 24 -0.44 8.60 1.39
C GLN A 24 -1.28 7.58 0.61
N LEU A 25 -0.76 6.35 0.44
CA LEU A 25 -1.50 5.26 -0.19
C LEU A 25 -2.72 4.83 0.63
N ALA A 26 -2.55 4.67 1.95
CA ALA A 26 -3.64 4.28 2.85
C ALA A 26 -4.78 5.32 2.81
N ASP A 27 -4.46 6.61 2.89
CA ASP A 27 -5.44 7.70 2.80
C ASP A 27 -6.19 7.68 1.46
N ALA A 28 -5.48 7.42 0.36
CA ALA A 28 -6.09 7.32 -0.97
C ALA A 28 -7.04 6.13 -1.11
N LEU A 29 -6.68 4.97 -0.53
CA LEU A 29 -7.49 3.75 -0.56
C LEU A 29 -8.76 3.89 0.29
N GLU A 30 -8.67 4.56 1.43
CA GLU A 30 -9.83 4.91 2.26
C GLU A 30 -10.76 5.86 1.50
N ALA A 31 -10.22 6.91 0.89
CA ALA A 31 -11.00 7.88 0.13
C ALA A 31 -11.68 7.27 -1.12
N SER A 32 -11.04 6.30 -1.77
CA SER A 32 -11.59 5.67 -2.99
C SER A 32 -12.56 4.52 -2.71
N GLY A 33 -12.53 3.93 -1.50
CA GLY A 33 -13.33 2.75 -1.17
C GLY A 33 -12.97 1.52 -2.02
N THR A 34 -11.75 1.48 -2.56
CA THR A 34 -11.29 0.41 -3.45
C THR A 34 -11.10 -0.88 -2.64
N GLU A 35 -11.72 -1.98 -3.05
CA GLU A 35 -11.36 -3.31 -2.52
C GLU A 35 -9.94 -3.66 -2.95
N HIS A 36 -9.07 -3.97 -1.98
CA HIS A 36 -7.64 -4.15 -2.21
C HIS A 36 -7.02 -5.17 -1.25
N GLU A 37 -5.89 -5.75 -1.68
CA GLU A 37 -5.06 -6.65 -0.88
C GLU A 37 -3.61 -6.17 -0.95
N ILE A 38 -2.98 -5.98 0.22
CA ILE A 38 -1.60 -5.50 0.33
C ILE A 38 -0.66 -6.66 0.67
N HIS A 39 0.41 -6.81 -0.11
CA HIS A 39 1.51 -7.72 0.15
C HIS A 39 2.81 -6.96 0.35
N TRP A 40 3.61 -7.40 1.32
CA TRP A 40 4.86 -6.74 1.70
C TRP A 40 6.06 -7.57 1.27
N HIS A 41 7.03 -6.91 0.67
CA HIS A 41 8.32 -7.47 0.27
C HIS A 41 9.45 -6.66 0.91
N PRO A 42 10.42 -7.31 1.57
CA PRO A 42 11.59 -6.61 2.09
C PRO A 42 12.49 -6.09 0.96
N PHE A 43 13.13 -4.95 1.20
CA PHE A 43 14.23 -4.40 0.41
C PHE A 43 15.46 -4.21 1.28
#